data_AF-A0A6A6U011-F1
#
_entry.id   AF-A0A6A6U011-F1
#
_cell.length_a   1.000
_cell.length_b   1.000
_cell.length_c   1.000
_cell.angle_alpha   90.00
_cell.angle_beta   90.00
_cell.angle_gamma   90.00
#
_symmetry.space_group_name_H-M   'P 1'
#
loop_
_entity.id
_entity.type
_entity.pdbx_description
1 polymer ?
#
loop_
_entity_poly.entity_id
_entity_poly.type
_entity_poly.pdbx_seq_one_letter_code
_entity_poly.pdbx_strand_id
1 'polypeptide(L)'
;MYSPSEPELVTRIMELRPKNLHMGKAKFRELLKDTYSFNVSEARLKKLFDEHPDLDYIPENENLFRDTDFNTTTVRDAFLEYKKLERKFMLDLSPEQVKLIMYNESDEPVRAACDFRFCFEFLLVLKSLRPCATIGHDIGDEIFTNLVKKCLLPVIAKYKLRRYGFCLQQITHTINMPESIYKGFEKGWIFYDKRNFKRLPLMTKYLLKPNLGEVKEHEIADAIGNPTPYGPRCFTAVDVTEREELKERLGKDVGPVTAFQFDCPEEAGFFIPIAHDYEHCKMVATEMGTQLKADFTRHKAMLQWVKKEPNIAVFRTELDWSRKVVYRRVVQNPEEAPKT
;
A
#
# COMPACT_ATOMS: atom_id res chain seq x y z
N MET A 1 -48.43 -21.97 6.99
CA MET A 1 -46.96 -22.05 6.91
C MET A 1 -46.59 -23.31 6.15
N TYR A 2 -45.77 -23.19 5.10
CA TYR A 2 -45.44 -24.26 4.18
C TYR A 2 -44.05 -24.83 4.49
N SER A 3 -43.89 -26.15 4.53
CA SER A 3 -42.56 -26.78 4.69
C SER A 3 -42.07 -27.25 3.32
N PRO A 4 -41.12 -26.54 2.69
CA PRO A 4 -40.68 -26.85 1.33
C PRO A 4 -39.92 -28.18 1.28
N SER A 5 -39.88 -28.78 0.09
CA SER A 5 -38.96 -29.89 -0.20
C SER A 5 -37.49 -29.40 -0.18
N GLU A 6 -36.51 -30.30 -0.05
CA GLU A 6 -35.09 -29.90 -0.08
C GLU A 6 -34.68 -29.27 -1.42
N PRO A 7 -35.02 -29.82 -2.60
CA PRO A 7 -34.66 -29.21 -3.88
C PRO A 7 -35.26 -27.81 -4.04
N GLU A 8 -36.53 -27.65 -3.65
CA GLU A 8 -37.20 -26.34 -3.69
C GLU A 8 -36.53 -25.33 -2.76
N LEU A 9 -36.19 -25.75 -1.54
CA LEU A 9 -35.49 -24.90 -0.59
C LEU A 9 -34.11 -24.49 -1.11
N VAL A 10 -33.35 -25.42 -1.69
CA VAL A 10 -32.06 -25.14 -2.35
C VAL A 10 -32.24 -24.12 -3.48
N THR A 11 -33.19 -24.33 -4.38
CA THR A 11 -33.48 -23.39 -5.48
C THR A 11 -33.79 -21.99 -4.96
N ARG A 12 -34.66 -21.85 -3.95
CA ARG A 12 -35.02 -20.54 -3.38
C ARG A 12 -33.86 -19.89 -2.62
N ILE A 13 -33.02 -20.68 -1.95
CA ILE A 13 -31.80 -20.17 -1.33
C ILE A 13 -30.87 -19.64 -2.42
N MET A 14 -30.64 -20.36 -3.51
CA MET A 14 -29.80 -19.87 -4.63
C MET A 14 -30.34 -18.59 -5.27
N GLU A 15 -31.67 -18.40 -5.31
CA GLU A 15 -32.29 -17.17 -5.83
C GLU A 15 -32.13 -15.95 -4.90
N LEU A 16 -32.34 -16.14 -3.59
CA LEU A 16 -32.36 -15.05 -2.62
C LEU A 16 -31.02 -14.75 -1.99
N ARG A 17 -30.19 -15.78 -1.77
CA ARG A 17 -28.95 -15.66 -0.99
C ARG A 17 -28.00 -14.66 -1.62
N PRO A 18 -27.74 -14.65 -2.95
CA PRO A 18 -26.85 -13.65 -3.57
C PRO A 18 -27.25 -12.19 -3.31
N LYS A 19 -28.55 -11.91 -3.18
CA LYS A 19 -29.07 -10.55 -2.91
C LYS A 19 -29.01 -10.15 -1.44
N ASN A 20 -28.76 -11.11 -0.54
CA ASN A 20 -28.91 -10.97 0.91
C ASN A 20 -27.73 -11.58 1.68
N LEU A 21 -26.53 -11.61 1.10
CA LEU A 21 -25.34 -12.23 1.70
C LEU A 21 -24.86 -11.56 2.98
N HIS A 22 -25.17 -10.26 3.15
CA HIS A 22 -24.91 -9.51 4.38
C HIS A 22 -25.79 -9.98 5.56
N MET A 23 -26.85 -10.74 5.31
CA MET A 23 -27.71 -11.26 6.37
C MET A 23 -27.09 -12.53 6.97
N GLY A 24 -26.95 -12.57 8.29
CA GLY A 24 -26.66 -13.82 9.00
C GLY A 24 -27.77 -14.86 8.80
N LYS A 25 -27.45 -16.15 8.98
CA LYS A 25 -28.35 -17.29 8.70
C LYS A 25 -29.72 -17.15 9.39
N ALA A 26 -29.78 -16.61 10.61
CA ALA A 26 -31.03 -16.36 11.34
C ALA A 26 -31.94 -15.34 10.63
N LYS A 27 -31.39 -14.20 10.19
CA LYS A 27 -32.14 -13.18 9.45
C LYS A 27 -32.56 -13.68 8.06
N PHE A 28 -31.69 -14.45 7.41
CA PHE A 28 -31.98 -15.06 6.12
C PHE A 28 -33.12 -16.10 6.19
N ARG A 29 -33.22 -16.84 7.31
CA ARG A 29 -34.35 -17.73 7.59
C ARG A 29 -35.67 -16.97 7.69
N GLU A 30 -35.69 -15.83 8.39
CA GLU A 30 -36.89 -14.98 8.46
C GLU A 30 -37.25 -14.43 7.07
N LEU A 31 -36.25 -14.05 6.26
CA LEU A 31 -36.51 -13.63 4.87
C LEU A 31 -37.18 -14.73 4.02
N LEU A 32 -36.76 -15.99 4.16
CA LEU A 32 -37.40 -17.12 3.47
C LEU A 32 -38.86 -17.31 3.93
N LYS A 33 -39.11 -17.11 5.22
CA LYS A 33 -40.46 -17.15 5.79
C LYS A 33 -41.32 -16.01 5.27
N ASP A 34 -40.80 -14.79 5.22
CA ASP A 34 -41.56 -13.62 4.77
C ASP A 34 -41.81 -13.64 3.26
N THR A 35 -40.83 -14.11 2.48
CA THR A 35 -40.90 -14.11 1.00
C THR A 35 -41.72 -15.28 0.46
N TYR A 36 -41.55 -16.47 1.03
CA TYR A 36 -42.15 -17.71 0.48
C TYR A 36 -43.07 -18.45 1.46
N SER A 37 -43.36 -17.87 2.63
CA SER A 37 -44.14 -18.52 3.69
C SER A 37 -43.53 -19.85 4.18
N PHE A 38 -42.20 -20.00 4.02
CA PHE A 38 -41.47 -21.20 4.40
C PHE A 38 -41.31 -21.32 5.92
N ASN A 39 -41.51 -22.53 6.44
CA ASN A 39 -41.22 -22.88 7.83
C ASN A 39 -40.01 -23.82 7.86
N VAL A 40 -38.82 -23.24 8.00
CA VAL A 40 -37.55 -23.97 8.00
C VAL A 40 -36.92 -23.82 9.38
N SER A 41 -36.53 -24.93 10.02
CA SER A 41 -35.83 -24.87 11.31
C SER A 41 -34.38 -24.43 11.13
N GLU A 42 -33.79 -23.87 12.19
CA GLU A 42 -32.37 -23.46 12.18
C GLU A 42 -31.43 -24.63 11.88
N ALA A 43 -31.68 -25.78 12.50
CA ALA A 43 -30.89 -27.00 12.28
C ALA A 43 -30.96 -27.47 10.82
N ARG A 44 -32.15 -27.40 10.19
CA ARG A 44 -32.34 -27.79 8.79
C ARG A 44 -31.62 -26.84 7.84
N LEU A 45 -31.73 -25.52 8.09
CA LEU A 45 -31.04 -24.52 7.28
C LEU A 45 -29.52 -24.65 7.42
N LYS A 46 -29.03 -24.85 8.66
CA LYS A 46 -27.60 -25.06 8.92
C LYS A 46 -27.08 -26.28 8.16
N LYS A 47 -27.76 -27.43 8.30
CA LYS A 47 -27.41 -28.68 7.62
C LYS A 47 -27.31 -28.47 6.09
N LEU A 48 -28.25 -27.75 5.49
CA LEU A 48 -28.23 -27.44 4.05
C LEU A 48 -27.01 -26.61 3.63
N PHE A 49 -26.62 -25.58 4.38
CA PHE A 49 -25.41 -24.81 4.08
C PHE A 49 -24.11 -25.62 4.30
N ASP A 50 -24.14 -26.58 5.23
CA ASP A 50 -23.00 -27.46 5.49
C ASP A 50 -22.86 -28.52 4.36
N GLU A 51 -23.97 -29.02 3.82
CA GLU A 51 -24.03 -30.01 2.72
C GLU A 51 -23.86 -29.37 1.32
N HIS A 52 -24.21 -28.09 1.18
CA HIS A 52 -24.09 -27.32 -0.06
C HIS A 52 -23.32 -26.00 0.19
N PRO A 53 -21.99 -26.04 0.27
CA PRO A 53 -21.15 -24.86 0.50
C PRO A 53 -21.30 -23.78 -0.59
N ASP A 54 -21.74 -24.18 -1.77
CA ASP A 54 -22.06 -23.33 -2.91
C ASP A 54 -23.28 -22.42 -2.64
N LEU A 55 -24.13 -22.74 -1.67
CA LEU A 55 -25.20 -21.84 -1.23
C LEU A 55 -24.67 -20.61 -0.48
N ASP A 56 -23.48 -20.69 0.11
CA ASP A 56 -22.76 -19.54 0.68
C ASP A 56 -21.68 -19.01 -0.27
N TYR A 57 -21.64 -19.51 -1.52
CA TYR A 57 -20.72 -19.03 -2.53
C TYR A 57 -21.08 -17.61 -2.93
N ILE A 58 -20.12 -16.71 -2.69
CA ILE A 58 -20.18 -15.35 -3.17
C ILE A 58 -19.36 -15.30 -4.45
N PRO A 59 -19.97 -15.03 -5.63
CA PRO A 59 -19.21 -14.88 -6.84
C PRO A 59 -18.20 -13.73 -6.70
N GLU A 60 -17.00 -13.90 -7.27
CA GLU A 60 -15.86 -12.97 -7.09
C GLU A 60 -16.13 -11.52 -7.55
N ASN A 61 -17.27 -11.30 -8.22
CA ASN A 61 -17.76 -10.02 -8.71
C ASN A 61 -18.53 -9.20 -7.65
N GLU A 62 -18.70 -9.70 -6.42
CA GLU A 62 -19.34 -8.91 -5.36
C GLU A 62 -18.41 -7.87 -4.73
N ASN A 63 -18.81 -6.61 -4.91
CA ASN A 63 -18.23 -5.45 -4.26
C ASN A 63 -18.64 -5.39 -2.79
N LEU A 64 -17.76 -5.83 -1.89
CA LEU A 64 -17.90 -5.64 -0.44
C LEU A 64 -17.78 -4.16 -0.06
N PHE A 65 -18.53 -3.74 0.96
CA PHE A 65 -18.39 -2.42 1.57
C PHE A 65 -17.12 -2.36 2.42
N ARG A 66 -16.52 -1.16 2.51
CA ARG A 66 -15.40 -0.89 3.42
C ARG A 66 -15.96 -0.38 4.74
N ASP A 67 -16.50 -1.31 5.51
CA ASP A 67 -17.05 -1.02 6.83
C ASP A 67 -15.94 -0.84 7.89
N THR A 68 -16.33 -0.72 9.14
CA THR A 68 -15.38 -0.58 10.25
C THR A 68 -14.42 -1.77 10.32
N ASP A 69 -14.91 -3.00 10.14
CA ASP A 69 -14.08 -4.21 10.22
C ASP A 69 -13.03 -4.26 9.11
N PHE A 70 -13.39 -3.84 7.90
CA PHE A 70 -12.40 -3.65 6.84
C PHE A 70 -11.29 -2.70 7.30
N ASN A 71 -11.66 -1.51 7.79
CA ASN A 71 -10.71 -0.45 8.13
C ASN A 71 -9.83 -0.73 9.35
N THR A 72 -10.29 -1.60 10.27
CA THR A 72 -9.57 -1.93 11.51
C THR A 72 -8.85 -3.27 11.47
N THR A 73 -9.49 -4.30 10.90
CA THR A 73 -9.04 -5.69 10.96
C THR A 73 -8.40 -6.09 9.65
N THR A 74 -9.17 -6.04 8.54
CA THR A 74 -8.69 -6.51 7.23
C THR A 74 -7.48 -5.71 6.76
N VAL A 75 -7.52 -4.37 6.86
CA VAL A 75 -6.39 -3.51 6.47
C VAL A 75 -5.16 -3.80 7.33
N ARG A 76 -5.31 -3.94 8.65
CA ARG A 76 -4.20 -4.21 9.56
C ARG A 76 -3.54 -5.54 9.24
N ASP A 77 -4.33 -6.60 9.14
CA ASP A 77 -3.81 -7.94 8.91
C ASP A 77 -3.15 -8.07 7.53
N ALA A 78 -3.75 -7.48 6.50
CA ALA A 78 -3.16 -7.41 5.17
C ALA A 78 -1.83 -6.64 5.16
N PHE A 79 -1.77 -5.49 5.82
CA PHE A 79 -0.56 -4.67 5.93
C PHE A 79 0.55 -5.43 6.67
N LEU A 80 0.27 -5.98 7.85
CA LEU A 80 1.27 -6.67 8.67
C LEU A 80 1.79 -7.93 7.98
N GLU A 81 0.92 -8.69 7.29
CA GLU A 81 1.34 -9.85 6.53
C GLU A 81 2.20 -9.47 5.32
N TYR A 82 1.80 -8.44 4.57
CA TYR A 82 2.61 -7.97 3.44
C TYR A 82 3.96 -7.43 3.91
N LYS A 83 3.99 -6.62 4.97
CA LYS A 83 5.22 -6.11 5.61
C LYS A 83 6.19 -7.25 5.95
N LYS A 84 5.68 -8.33 6.56
CA LYS A 84 6.48 -9.52 6.91
C LYS A 84 7.00 -10.27 5.68
N LEU A 85 6.14 -10.49 4.68
CA LEU A 85 6.51 -11.23 3.46
C LEU A 85 7.54 -10.44 2.63
N GLU A 86 7.33 -9.14 2.46
CA GLU A 86 8.25 -8.24 1.76
C GLU A 86 9.62 -8.18 2.45
N ARG A 87 9.66 -7.98 3.77
CA ARG A 87 10.91 -8.00 4.54
C ARG A 87 11.68 -9.29 4.33
N LYS A 88 10.99 -10.43 4.44
CA LYS A 88 11.62 -11.73 4.23
C LYS A 88 12.17 -11.84 2.81
N PHE A 89 11.37 -11.47 1.80
CA PHE A 89 11.78 -11.51 0.41
C PHE A 89 13.05 -10.67 0.15
N MET A 90 13.09 -9.42 0.64
CA MET A 90 14.24 -8.53 0.45
C MET A 90 15.51 -9.04 1.14
N LEU A 91 15.38 -9.65 2.32
CA LEU A 91 16.50 -10.25 3.04
C LEU A 91 16.98 -11.57 2.43
N ASP A 92 16.14 -12.25 1.66
CA ASP A 92 16.44 -13.52 0.99
C ASP A 92 17.01 -13.31 -0.44
N LEU A 93 17.20 -12.06 -0.89
CA LEU A 93 17.82 -11.76 -2.18
C LEU A 93 19.29 -12.21 -2.22
N SER A 94 19.75 -12.71 -3.37
CA SER A 94 21.16 -13.03 -3.56
C SER A 94 22.01 -11.76 -3.66
N PRO A 95 23.32 -11.81 -3.34
CA PRO A 95 24.23 -10.68 -3.51
C PRO A 95 24.18 -10.05 -4.92
N GLU A 96 24.05 -10.87 -5.96
CA GLU A 96 23.95 -10.41 -7.35
C GLU A 96 22.65 -9.65 -7.61
N GLN A 97 21.54 -10.12 -7.04
CA GLN A 97 20.24 -9.43 -7.13
C GLN A 97 20.28 -8.10 -6.39
N VAL A 98 20.94 -8.05 -5.22
CA VAL A 98 21.14 -6.80 -4.46
C VAL A 98 22.00 -5.84 -5.27
N LYS A 99 23.14 -6.28 -5.81
CA LYS A 99 24.00 -5.45 -6.67
C LYS A 99 23.22 -4.88 -7.86
N LEU A 100 22.35 -5.68 -8.47
CA LEU A 100 21.53 -5.23 -9.59
C LEU A 100 20.64 -4.05 -9.19
N ILE A 101 19.84 -4.18 -8.12
CA ILE A 101 18.89 -3.12 -7.72
C ILE A 101 19.55 -1.96 -6.95
N MET A 102 20.76 -2.16 -6.43
CA MET A 102 21.54 -1.13 -5.75
C MET A 102 22.58 -0.48 -6.70
N TYR A 103 22.53 -0.73 -8.01
CA TYR A 103 23.50 -0.22 -8.99
C TYR A 103 24.98 -0.47 -8.61
N ASN A 104 25.27 -1.65 -8.06
CA ASN A 104 26.57 -2.08 -7.52
C ASN A 104 27.08 -1.30 -6.29
N GLU A 105 26.27 -0.43 -5.66
CA GLU A 105 26.64 0.30 -4.44
C GLU A 105 26.71 -0.61 -3.20
N SER A 106 26.00 -1.75 -3.22
CA SER A 106 25.98 -2.70 -2.12
C SER A 106 25.60 -4.10 -2.62
N ASP A 107 26.00 -5.11 -1.87
CA ASP A 107 25.57 -6.50 -2.05
C ASP A 107 24.95 -7.10 -0.78
N GLU A 108 24.72 -6.26 0.23
CA GLU A 108 24.09 -6.67 1.48
C GLU A 108 22.56 -6.64 1.36
N PRO A 109 21.85 -7.78 1.54
CA PRO A 109 20.38 -7.82 1.46
C PRO A 109 19.67 -6.89 2.45
N VAL A 110 20.31 -6.60 3.59
CA VAL A 110 19.78 -5.62 4.55
C VAL A 110 19.66 -4.22 3.95
N ARG A 111 20.55 -3.84 3.03
CA ARG A 111 20.48 -2.54 2.36
C ARG A 111 19.25 -2.46 1.47
N ALA A 112 18.99 -3.50 0.67
CA ALA A 112 17.78 -3.62 -0.12
C ALA A 112 16.51 -3.61 0.76
N ALA A 113 16.52 -4.32 1.90
CA ALA A 113 15.41 -4.35 2.84
C ALA A 113 15.15 -3.00 3.56
N CYS A 114 16.13 -2.10 3.58
CA CYS A 114 15.99 -0.74 4.09
C CYS A 114 15.49 0.24 3.02
N ASP A 115 16.03 0.15 1.79
CA ASP A 115 15.79 1.16 0.75
C ASP A 115 14.53 0.86 -0.09
N PHE A 116 14.17 -0.42 -0.29
CA PHE A 116 13.05 -0.84 -1.14
C PHE A 116 11.90 -1.44 -0.34
N ARG A 117 10.96 -0.59 0.09
CA ARG A 117 9.78 -1.02 0.84
C ARG A 117 8.52 -0.38 0.29
N PHE A 118 7.57 -1.23 -0.11
CA PHE A 118 6.29 -0.83 -0.68
C PHE A 118 5.13 -1.14 0.27
N CYS A 119 5.37 -1.84 1.38
CA CYS A 119 4.31 -2.18 2.33
C CYS A 119 3.59 -0.95 2.88
N PHE A 120 4.29 0.18 3.02
CA PHE A 120 3.68 1.40 3.53
C PHE A 120 2.82 2.10 2.46
N GLU A 121 3.28 2.20 1.21
CA GLU A 121 2.42 2.69 0.11
C GLU A 121 1.17 1.81 -0.06
N PHE A 122 1.32 0.48 0.04
CA PHE A 122 0.20 -0.45 0.06
C PHE A 122 -0.81 -0.10 1.16
N LEU A 123 -0.35 0.16 2.38
CA LEU A 123 -1.21 0.62 3.49
C LEU A 123 -1.91 1.95 3.16
N LEU A 124 -1.19 2.91 2.59
CA LEU A 124 -1.77 4.20 2.22
C LEU A 124 -2.88 4.06 1.16
N VAL A 125 -2.75 3.12 0.23
CA VAL A 125 -3.81 2.78 -0.73
C VAL A 125 -5.02 2.15 -0.03
N LEU A 126 -4.77 1.19 0.85
CA LEU A 126 -5.84 0.53 1.61
C LEU A 126 -6.66 1.52 2.44
N LYS A 127 -6.00 2.54 3.00
CA LYS A 127 -6.61 3.65 3.74
C LYS A 127 -7.10 4.80 2.87
N SER A 128 -7.03 4.66 1.55
CA SER A 128 -7.49 5.67 0.57
C SER A 128 -6.79 7.03 0.69
N LEU A 129 -5.59 7.08 1.30
CA LEU A 129 -4.74 8.27 1.36
C LEU A 129 -3.96 8.46 0.05
N ARG A 130 -3.58 7.35 -0.58
CA ARG A 130 -2.95 7.34 -1.91
C ARG A 130 -3.84 6.61 -2.91
N PRO A 131 -3.87 7.06 -4.18
CA PRO A 131 -4.66 6.39 -5.21
C PRO A 131 -4.07 5.05 -5.62
N CYS A 132 -2.74 4.91 -5.51
CA CYS A 132 -2.01 3.70 -5.81
C CYS A 132 -0.67 3.59 -5.08
N ALA A 133 -0.13 2.38 -5.11
CA ALA A 133 1.23 2.04 -4.74
C ALA A 133 1.92 1.55 -6.02
N THR A 134 3.10 2.10 -6.30
CA THR A 134 3.88 1.76 -7.49
C THR A 134 5.06 0.87 -7.10
N ILE A 135 5.15 -0.30 -7.72
CA ILE A 135 6.16 -1.32 -7.41
C ILE A 135 6.93 -1.61 -8.68
N GLY A 136 8.14 -1.10 -8.79
CA GLY A 136 8.95 -1.24 -9.99
C GLY A 136 10.38 -0.75 -9.81
N HIS A 137 11.20 -1.12 -10.78
CA HIS A 137 12.59 -0.72 -10.90
C HIS A 137 12.99 -0.88 -12.36
N ASP A 138 13.77 0.06 -12.88
CA ASP A 138 14.19 0.13 -14.29
C ASP A 138 14.98 -1.09 -14.78
N ILE A 139 15.91 -1.61 -13.97
CA ILE A 139 16.76 -2.77 -14.29
C ILE A 139 16.41 -4.04 -13.49
N GLY A 140 15.65 -3.90 -12.39
CA GLY A 140 15.29 -4.99 -11.48
C GLY A 140 13.91 -5.60 -11.72
N ASP A 141 13.28 -5.37 -12.88
CA ASP A 141 11.87 -5.69 -13.16
C ASP A 141 11.45 -7.13 -12.77
N GLU A 142 12.30 -8.12 -13.03
CA GLU A 142 12.06 -9.52 -12.62
C GLU A 142 12.01 -9.70 -11.10
N ILE A 143 12.88 -9.01 -10.35
CA ILE A 143 12.94 -9.09 -8.88
C ILE A 143 11.64 -8.51 -8.29
N PHE A 144 11.21 -7.34 -8.75
CA PHE A 144 9.98 -6.71 -8.25
C PHE A 144 8.72 -7.44 -8.73
N THR A 145 8.74 -8.04 -9.93
CA THR A 145 7.66 -8.95 -10.37
C THR A 145 7.57 -10.17 -9.46
N ASN A 146 8.70 -10.74 -9.03
CA ASN A 146 8.72 -11.85 -8.08
C ASN A 146 8.26 -11.43 -6.68
N LEU A 147 8.62 -10.23 -6.21
CA LEU A 147 8.08 -9.65 -4.97
C LEU A 147 6.55 -9.61 -5.02
N VAL A 148 6.00 -9.07 -6.10
CA VAL A 148 4.54 -8.99 -6.28
C VAL A 148 3.92 -10.39 -6.29
N LYS A 149 4.48 -11.32 -7.06
CA LYS A 149 3.93 -12.69 -7.18
C LYS A 149 4.01 -13.50 -5.89
N LYS A 150 5.12 -13.39 -5.15
CA LYS A 150 5.38 -14.19 -3.95
C LYS A 150 4.87 -13.55 -2.66
N CYS A 151 4.66 -12.23 -2.65
CA CYS A 151 4.30 -11.49 -1.43
C CYS A 151 2.94 -10.80 -1.56
N LEU A 152 2.76 -9.91 -2.54
CA LEU A 152 1.54 -9.08 -2.62
C LEU A 152 0.31 -9.85 -3.12
N LEU A 153 0.44 -10.65 -4.18
CA LEU A 153 -0.67 -11.45 -4.73
C LEU A 153 -1.30 -12.40 -3.69
N PRO A 154 -0.52 -13.15 -2.88
CA PRO A 154 -1.07 -13.96 -1.80
C PRO A 154 -1.89 -13.16 -0.78
N VAL A 155 -1.42 -11.96 -0.41
CA VAL A 155 -2.14 -11.07 0.52
C VAL A 155 -3.44 -10.59 -0.11
N ILE A 156 -3.42 -10.14 -1.37
CA ILE A 156 -4.63 -9.73 -2.10
C ILE A 156 -5.68 -10.84 -2.13
N ALA A 157 -5.25 -12.07 -2.40
CA ALA A 157 -6.14 -13.23 -2.44
C ALA A 157 -6.71 -13.57 -1.05
N LYS A 158 -5.83 -13.69 -0.04
CA LYS A 158 -6.20 -14.08 1.33
C LYS A 158 -7.20 -13.12 1.96
N TYR A 159 -6.96 -11.81 1.83
CA TYR A 159 -7.83 -10.76 2.39
C TYR A 159 -8.92 -10.30 1.42
N LYS A 160 -9.07 -10.98 0.27
CA LYS A 160 -10.10 -10.71 -0.74
C LYS A 160 -10.15 -9.24 -1.16
N LEU A 161 -9.00 -8.57 -1.26
CA LEU A 161 -8.91 -7.12 -1.50
C LEU A 161 -9.59 -6.69 -2.81
N ARG A 162 -9.63 -7.56 -3.81
CA ARG A 162 -10.37 -7.31 -5.06
C ARG A 162 -11.86 -7.04 -4.84
N ARG A 163 -12.47 -7.73 -3.87
CA ARG A 163 -13.88 -7.54 -3.50
C ARG A 163 -14.13 -6.19 -2.83
N TYR A 164 -13.12 -5.61 -2.19
CA TYR A 164 -13.18 -4.26 -1.63
C TYR A 164 -12.87 -3.15 -2.65
N GLY A 165 -12.74 -3.49 -3.95
CA GLY A 165 -12.54 -2.53 -5.03
C GLY A 165 -11.07 -2.28 -5.38
N PHE A 166 -10.11 -3.00 -4.78
CA PHE A 166 -8.71 -2.87 -5.16
C PHE A 166 -8.37 -3.68 -6.41
N CYS A 167 -7.36 -3.23 -7.14
CA CYS A 167 -6.86 -3.90 -8.32
C CYS A 167 -5.33 -3.91 -8.30
N LEU A 168 -4.75 -4.90 -8.96
CA LEU A 168 -3.32 -4.99 -9.21
C LEU A 168 -3.15 -5.23 -10.70
N GLN A 169 -2.35 -4.38 -11.34
CA GLN A 169 -2.10 -4.41 -12.77
C GLN A 169 -0.62 -4.16 -13.06
N GLN A 170 -0.07 -4.91 -14.01
CA GLN A 170 1.26 -4.64 -14.56
C GLN A 170 1.14 -3.61 -15.69
N ILE A 171 2.07 -2.66 -15.75
CA ILE A 171 2.18 -1.71 -16.85
C ILE A 171 2.88 -2.42 -18.01
N THR A 172 2.15 -2.71 -19.08
CA THR A 172 2.66 -3.44 -20.26
C THR A 172 3.00 -2.53 -21.44
N HIS A 173 2.95 -1.22 -21.25
CA HIS A 173 3.20 -0.21 -22.27
C HIS A 173 4.26 0.78 -21.82
N THR A 174 4.92 1.42 -22.79
CA THR A 174 5.87 2.51 -22.58
C THR A 174 5.14 3.74 -22.04
N ILE A 175 5.70 4.37 -21.01
CA ILE A 175 5.21 5.66 -20.51
C ILE A 175 6.15 6.71 -21.11
N ASN A 176 5.67 7.44 -22.12
CA ASN A 176 6.50 8.35 -22.91
C ASN A 176 6.97 9.56 -22.08
N MET A 177 8.10 9.37 -21.38
CA MET A 177 8.76 10.35 -20.51
C MET A 177 10.27 10.37 -20.79
N PRO A 178 10.73 11.15 -21.78
CA PRO A 178 12.09 11.10 -22.28
C PRO A 178 13.18 11.37 -21.23
N GLU A 179 12.88 12.12 -20.17
CA GLU A 179 13.85 12.56 -19.15
C GLU A 179 13.40 12.32 -17.71
N SER A 180 12.60 11.26 -17.44
CA SER A 180 12.05 11.05 -16.10
C SER A 180 12.68 9.92 -15.30
N ILE A 181 12.81 10.13 -13.98
CA ILE A 181 13.08 9.09 -12.98
C ILE A 181 12.00 7.99 -12.98
N TYR A 182 10.81 8.30 -13.47
CA TYR A 182 9.69 7.38 -13.56
C TYR A 182 9.78 6.39 -14.74
N LYS A 183 10.85 6.42 -15.53
CA LYS A 183 11.16 5.37 -16.53
C LYS A 183 11.18 3.97 -15.90
N GLY A 184 11.58 3.87 -14.63
CA GLY A 184 11.56 2.62 -13.88
C GLY A 184 10.16 2.04 -13.60
N PHE A 185 9.08 2.77 -13.94
CA PHE A 185 7.72 2.22 -13.88
C PHE A 185 7.32 1.43 -15.11
N GLU A 186 8.05 1.51 -16.22
CA GLU A 186 7.80 0.61 -17.35
C GLU A 186 7.98 -0.84 -16.88
N LYS A 187 6.98 -1.70 -17.16
CA LYS A 187 6.89 -3.08 -16.63
C LYS A 187 6.66 -3.22 -15.12
N GLY A 188 6.58 -2.11 -14.40
CA GLY A 188 6.21 -2.05 -12.99
C GLY A 188 4.77 -2.49 -12.74
N TRP A 189 4.44 -2.63 -11.47
CA TRP A 189 3.12 -3.01 -10.97
C TRP A 189 2.46 -1.85 -10.25
N ILE A 190 1.16 -1.69 -10.46
CA ILE A 190 0.33 -0.70 -9.79
C ILE A 190 -0.74 -1.43 -8.99
N PHE A 191 -0.71 -1.28 -7.67
CA PHE A 191 -1.82 -1.63 -6.79
C PHE A 191 -2.66 -0.39 -6.53
N TYR A 192 -3.96 -0.43 -6.84
CA TYR A 192 -4.79 0.79 -6.83
C TYR A 192 -6.22 0.56 -6.41
N ASP A 193 -6.86 1.66 -5.99
CA ASP A 193 -8.26 1.68 -5.61
C ASP A 193 -9.16 2.11 -6.79
N LYS A 194 -10.01 1.20 -7.29
CA LYS A 194 -11.00 1.50 -8.34
C LYS A 194 -12.12 2.42 -7.87
N ARG A 195 -12.27 2.63 -6.56
CA ARG A 195 -13.27 3.51 -5.95
C ARG A 195 -12.73 4.91 -5.67
N ASN A 196 -11.44 5.18 -5.95
CA ASN A 196 -10.89 6.53 -5.91
C ASN A 196 -11.30 7.32 -7.16
N PHE A 197 -12.57 7.74 -7.22
CA PHE A 197 -13.16 8.36 -8.41
C PHE A 197 -12.49 9.68 -8.82
N LYS A 198 -11.80 10.36 -7.88
CA LYS A 198 -11.08 11.61 -8.15
C LYS A 198 -9.80 11.36 -8.94
N ARG A 199 -9.03 10.34 -8.58
CA ARG A 199 -7.69 10.09 -9.14
C ARG A 199 -7.65 8.97 -10.18
N LEU A 200 -8.61 8.04 -10.16
CA LEU A 200 -8.68 6.94 -11.12
C LEU A 200 -8.67 7.42 -12.59
N PRO A 201 -9.36 8.50 -12.99
CA PRO A 201 -9.27 9.01 -14.36
C PRO A 201 -7.84 9.43 -14.76
N LEU A 202 -7.12 10.10 -13.85
CA LEU A 202 -5.73 10.53 -14.08
C LEU A 202 -4.81 9.32 -14.19
N MET A 203 -4.91 8.39 -13.25
CA MET A 203 -4.17 7.12 -13.32
C MET A 203 -4.46 6.36 -14.61
N THR A 204 -5.73 6.30 -15.02
CA THR A 204 -6.13 5.61 -16.24
C THR A 204 -5.50 6.26 -17.47
N LYS A 205 -5.46 7.59 -17.50
CA LYS A 205 -4.91 8.37 -18.61
C LYS A 205 -3.38 8.26 -18.71
N TYR A 206 -2.68 8.29 -17.58
CA TYR A 206 -1.23 8.46 -17.56
C TYR A 206 -0.43 7.19 -17.22
N LEU A 207 -1.06 6.18 -16.59
CA LEU A 207 -0.36 5.00 -16.07
C LEU A 207 -0.97 3.65 -16.50
N LEU A 208 -2.31 3.54 -16.56
CA LEU A 208 -2.98 2.24 -16.78
C LEU A 208 -3.30 1.95 -18.25
N LYS A 209 -3.30 2.97 -19.12
CA LYS A 209 -3.53 2.82 -20.55
C LYS A 209 -2.39 3.47 -21.35
N PRO A 210 -2.06 2.91 -22.53
CA PRO A 210 -1.11 3.54 -23.44
C PRO A 210 -1.49 4.98 -23.72
N ASN A 211 -0.54 5.89 -23.52
CA ASN A 211 -0.64 7.29 -23.92
C ASN A 211 0.32 7.54 -25.08
N LEU A 212 -0.20 8.07 -26.18
CA LEU A 212 0.58 8.36 -27.39
C LEU A 212 1.27 9.73 -27.34
N GLY A 213 0.88 10.60 -26.40
CA GLY A 213 1.51 11.90 -26.15
C GLY A 213 2.61 11.82 -25.10
N GLU A 214 3.49 12.81 -25.10
CA GLU A 214 4.43 13.04 -24.00
C GLU A 214 3.65 13.34 -22.71
N VAL A 215 4.06 12.71 -21.60
CA VAL A 215 3.48 12.93 -20.28
C VAL A 215 4.45 13.74 -19.43
N LYS A 216 3.97 14.81 -18.81
CA LYS A 216 4.80 15.65 -17.94
C LYS A 216 4.91 15.01 -16.55
N GLU A 217 6.07 15.12 -15.91
CA GLU A 217 6.31 14.47 -14.61
C GLU A 217 5.33 14.89 -13.51
N HIS A 218 4.90 16.15 -13.51
CA HIS A 218 3.91 16.62 -12.53
C HIS A 218 2.53 15.96 -12.73
N GLU A 219 2.18 15.53 -13.94
CA GLU A 219 0.93 14.80 -14.20
C GLU A 219 1.00 13.38 -13.61
N ILE A 220 2.18 12.76 -13.66
CA ILE A 220 2.44 11.46 -13.02
C ILE A 220 2.42 11.60 -11.51
N ALA A 221 3.16 12.58 -10.96
CA ALA A 221 3.15 12.89 -9.54
C ALA A 221 1.71 13.09 -9.02
N ASP A 222 0.88 13.82 -9.76
CA ASP A 222 -0.52 14.03 -9.41
C ASP A 222 -1.37 12.74 -9.52
N ALA A 223 -1.11 11.90 -10.53
CA ALA A 223 -1.78 10.62 -10.73
C ALA A 223 -1.48 9.61 -9.61
N ILE A 224 -0.23 9.56 -9.12
CA ILE A 224 0.18 8.71 -7.98
C ILE A 224 -0.12 9.35 -6.62
N GLY A 225 -0.61 10.59 -6.61
CA GLY A 225 -1.13 11.27 -5.43
C GLY A 225 -0.07 11.98 -4.59
N ASN A 226 1.06 12.39 -5.17
CA ASN A 226 2.04 13.24 -4.48
C ASN A 226 1.41 14.57 -4.07
N PRO A 227 1.76 15.11 -2.89
CA PRO A 227 1.15 16.34 -2.38
C PRO A 227 1.67 17.60 -3.10
N THR A 228 2.72 17.46 -3.89
CA THR A 228 3.40 18.54 -4.61
C THR A 228 3.71 18.11 -6.03
N PRO A 229 3.89 19.06 -6.97
CA PRO A 229 4.51 18.74 -8.25
C PRO A 229 5.93 18.20 -8.02
N TYR A 230 6.48 17.57 -9.05
CA TYR A 230 7.87 17.15 -9.08
C TYR A 230 8.82 18.33 -8.81
N GLY A 231 9.97 18.05 -8.19
CA GLY A 231 11.04 19.01 -7.97
C GLY A 231 12.38 18.33 -7.72
N PRO A 232 13.48 19.11 -7.60
CA PRO A 232 14.84 18.56 -7.56
C PRO A 232 15.23 17.98 -6.19
N ARG A 233 14.33 18.00 -5.20
CA ARG A 233 14.56 17.46 -3.86
C ARG A 233 13.62 16.31 -3.59
N CYS A 234 13.90 15.58 -2.53
CA CYS A 234 13.13 14.43 -2.10
C CYS A 234 12.72 14.61 -0.64
N PHE A 235 11.44 14.44 -0.36
CA PHE A 235 10.93 14.21 0.98
C PHE A 235 10.94 12.70 1.27
N THR A 236 11.43 12.31 2.44
CA THR A 236 11.51 10.92 2.85
C THR A 236 10.87 10.73 4.22
N ALA A 237 9.95 9.79 4.32
CA ALA A 237 9.47 9.25 5.60
C ALA A 237 10.13 7.89 5.85
N VAL A 238 10.56 7.66 7.09
CA VAL A 238 11.18 6.40 7.50
C VAL A 238 10.31 5.64 8.49
N ASP A 239 10.36 4.31 8.44
CA ASP A 239 9.72 3.41 9.39
C ASP A 239 10.70 3.06 10.52
N VAL A 240 10.50 3.66 11.69
CA VAL A 240 11.33 3.42 12.88
C VAL A 240 11.05 2.05 13.48
N THR A 241 9.80 1.60 13.43
CA THR A 241 9.41 0.30 13.97
C THR A 241 10.09 -0.82 13.19
N GLU A 242 10.02 -0.76 11.86
CA GLU A 242 10.69 -1.71 10.97
C GLU A 242 12.22 -1.70 11.13
N ARG A 243 12.82 -0.51 11.32
CA ARG A 243 14.25 -0.39 11.59
C ARG A 243 14.65 -1.14 12.87
N GLU A 244 13.89 -0.98 13.95
CA GLU A 244 14.19 -1.69 15.20
C GLU A 244 13.90 -3.20 15.08
N GLU A 245 12.85 -3.61 14.37
CA GLU A 245 12.59 -5.03 14.07
C GLU A 245 13.74 -5.69 13.27
N LEU A 246 14.28 -5.00 12.26
CA LEU A 246 15.43 -5.48 11.49
C LEU A 246 16.69 -5.55 12.35
N LYS A 247 16.94 -4.53 13.18
CA LYS A 247 18.07 -4.51 14.11
C LYS A 247 18.02 -5.66 15.11
N GLU A 248 16.86 -5.91 15.70
CA GLU A 248 16.65 -7.05 16.62
C GLU A 248 16.92 -8.37 15.91
N ARG A 249 16.32 -8.56 14.72
CA ARG A 249 16.43 -9.81 13.96
C ARG A 249 17.86 -10.11 13.50
N LEU A 250 18.63 -9.08 13.15
CA LEU A 250 19.99 -9.23 12.62
C LEU A 250 21.06 -9.11 13.71
N GLY A 251 20.70 -8.71 14.94
CA GLY A 251 21.65 -8.51 16.03
C GLY A 251 22.66 -7.39 15.79
N LYS A 252 22.43 -6.51 14.79
CA LYS A 252 23.32 -5.41 14.41
C LYS A 252 22.52 -4.16 14.09
N ASP A 253 23.11 -2.98 14.25
CA ASP A 253 22.48 -1.73 13.83
C ASP A 253 22.27 -1.71 12.32
N VAL A 254 21.14 -1.16 11.88
CA VAL A 254 20.78 -1.04 10.47
C VAL A 254 20.46 0.41 10.12
N GLY A 255 20.59 0.72 8.83
CA GLY A 255 20.28 2.05 8.28
C GLY A 255 18.81 2.44 8.45
N PRO A 256 18.45 3.68 8.08
CA PRO A 256 17.05 4.09 8.01
C PRO A 256 16.28 3.20 7.04
N VAL A 257 15.06 2.80 7.41
CA VAL A 257 14.16 2.06 6.52
C VAL A 257 13.18 3.04 5.90
N THR A 258 13.22 3.20 4.59
CA THR A 258 12.31 4.09 3.86
C THR A 258 10.90 3.52 3.94
N ALA A 259 9.93 4.32 4.38
CA ALA A 259 8.50 3.97 4.31
C ALA A 259 7.89 4.43 2.99
N PHE A 260 8.14 5.68 2.63
CA PHE A 260 7.81 6.25 1.33
C PHE A 260 8.67 7.48 1.10
N GLN A 261 8.81 7.85 -0.17
CA GLN A 261 9.50 9.06 -0.58
C GLN A 261 8.83 9.62 -1.83
N PHE A 262 8.95 10.93 -2.02
CA PHE A 262 8.54 11.56 -3.25
C PHE A 262 9.37 12.81 -3.52
N ASP A 263 9.53 13.12 -4.79
CA ASP A 263 10.22 14.32 -5.21
C ASP A 263 9.33 15.55 -5.05
N CYS A 264 9.94 16.63 -4.58
CA CYS A 264 9.25 17.86 -4.26
C CYS A 264 10.11 19.10 -4.51
N PRO A 265 9.46 20.27 -4.67
CA PRO A 265 10.15 21.53 -4.90
C PRO A 265 10.78 22.09 -3.60
N GLU A 266 11.68 23.07 -3.73
CA GLU A 266 12.33 23.72 -2.56
C GLU A 266 11.55 24.91 -2.00
N GLU A 267 10.49 25.34 -2.66
CA GLU A 267 9.75 26.54 -2.33
C GLU A 267 8.86 26.31 -1.10
N ALA A 268 8.94 27.24 -0.14
CA ALA A 268 8.24 27.13 1.15
C ALA A 268 6.72 26.98 1.03
N GLY A 269 6.11 27.46 -0.07
CA GLY A 269 4.68 27.29 -0.35
C GLY A 269 4.25 25.82 -0.46
N PHE A 270 5.16 24.91 -0.78
CA PHE A 270 4.88 23.48 -0.91
C PHE A 270 5.10 22.69 0.40
N PHE A 271 5.74 23.27 1.41
CA PHE A 271 6.05 22.55 2.65
C PHE A 271 4.82 22.30 3.53
N ILE A 272 3.81 23.18 3.47
CA ILE A 272 2.55 22.99 4.19
C ILE A 272 1.76 21.78 3.64
N PRO A 273 1.53 21.65 2.31
CA PRO A 273 0.97 20.42 1.73
C PRO A 273 1.71 19.14 2.13
N ILE A 274 3.05 19.16 2.11
CA ILE A 274 3.88 18.03 2.54
C ILE A 274 3.64 17.71 4.02
N ALA A 275 3.58 18.72 4.88
CA ALA A 275 3.33 18.54 6.31
C ALA A 275 1.98 17.87 6.58
N HIS A 276 0.92 18.34 5.93
CA HIS A 276 -0.43 17.79 6.09
C HIS A 276 -0.52 16.35 5.56
N ASP A 277 0.07 16.06 4.40
CA ASP A 277 0.11 14.70 3.86
C ASP A 277 0.87 13.75 4.80
N TYR A 278 2.04 14.19 5.29
CA TYR A 278 2.83 13.41 6.25
C TYR A 278 2.10 13.19 7.57
N GLU A 279 1.37 14.17 8.09
CA GLU A 279 0.56 14.05 9.31
C GLU A 279 -0.49 12.94 9.19
N HIS A 280 -1.25 12.92 8.08
CA HIS A 280 -2.21 11.85 7.82
C HIS A 280 -1.54 10.47 7.69
N CYS A 281 -0.39 10.40 7.01
CA CYS A 281 0.39 9.17 6.90
C CYS A 281 0.86 8.68 8.27
N LYS A 282 1.32 9.59 9.14
CA LYS A 282 1.77 9.29 10.51
C LYS A 282 0.63 8.82 11.41
N MET A 283 -0.57 9.40 11.28
CA MET A 283 -1.76 8.93 11.97
C MET A 283 -2.10 7.49 11.58
N VAL A 284 -2.13 7.19 10.27
CA VAL A 284 -2.37 5.83 9.76
C VAL A 284 -1.30 4.85 10.22
N ALA A 285 -0.02 5.26 10.23
CA ALA A 285 1.06 4.43 10.77
C ALA A 285 0.78 4.05 12.23
N THR A 286 0.40 5.05 13.04
CA THR A 286 0.15 4.88 14.47
C THR A 286 -1.01 3.93 14.73
N GLU A 287 -2.11 4.03 13.95
CA GLU A 287 -3.24 3.09 14.02
C GLU A 287 -2.83 1.63 13.76
N MET A 288 -1.79 1.43 12.94
CA MET A 288 -1.23 0.13 12.59
C MET A 288 -0.06 -0.29 13.51
N GLY A 289 0.20 0.45 14.60
CA GLY A 289 1.29 0.15 15.53
C GLY A 289 2.69 0.41 14.97
N THR A 290 2.79 1.26 13.95
CA THR A 290 4.05 1.62 13.28
C THR A 290 4.38 3.09 13.54
N GLN A 291 5.66 3.40 13.75
CA GLN A 291 6.13 4.76 13.97
C GLN A 291 6.88 5.29 12.75
N LEU A 292 6.37 6.39 12.18
CA LEU A 292 7.07 7.13 11.14
C LEU A 292 7.88 8.29 11.70
N LYS A 293 8.99 8.59 11.02
CA LYS A 293 9.75 9.83 11.18
C LYS A 293 10.09 10.49 9.86
N ALA A 294 10.18 11.82 9.85
CA ALA A 294 10.59 12.56 8.67
C ALA A 294 12.12 12.66 8.61
N ASP A 295 12.70 12.30 7.45
CA ASP A 295 14.12 12.48 7.17
C ASP A 295 14.34 13.67 6.22
N PHE A 296 14.88 14.75 6.78
CA PHE A 296 15.19 15.98 6.03
C PHE A 296 16.63 16.03 5.53
N THR A 297 17.41 14.94 5.65
CA THR A 297 18.83 14.92 5.26
C THR A 297 19.04 15.37 3.80
N ARG A 298 18.10 15.00 2.92
CA ARG A 298 18.13 15.38 1.49
C ARG A 298 17.35 16.66 1.18
N HIS A 299 16.77 17.33 2.17
CA HIS A 299 15.92 18.50 1.98
C HIS A 299 16.24 19.64 2.97
N LYS A 300 17.43 20.24 2.83
CA LYS A 300 17.94 21.30 3.72
C LYS A 300 17.00 22.49 3.87
N ALA A 301 16.35 22.95 2.79
CA ALA A 301 15.41 24.07 2.83
C ALA A 301 14.22 23.79 3.78
N MET A 302 13.60 22.62 3.66
CA MET A 302 12.52 22.18 4.53
C MET A 302 12.99 22.02 5.97
N LEU A 303 14.19 21.46 6.21
CA LEU A 303 14.78 21.41 7.56
C LEU A 303 14.91 22.80 8.19
N GLN A 304 15.35 23.81 7.42
CA GLN A 304 15.45 25.18 7.92
C GLN A 304 14.08 25.81 8.18
N TRP A 305 13.10 25.51 7.32
CA TRP A 305 11.74 25.96 7.52
C TRP A 305 11.11 25.36 8.77
N VAL A 306 11.22 24.04 9.00
CA VAL A 306 10.74 23.36 10.22
C VAL A 306 11.35 23.97 11.50
N LYS A 307 12.62 24.39 11.45
CA LYS A 307 13.28 25.07 12.58
C LYS A 307 12.74 26.47 12.85
N LYS A 308 12.27 27.18 11.81
CA LYS A 308 11.81 28.57 11.87
C LYS A 308 10.31 28.70 12.13
N GLU A 309 9.53 27.72 11.67
CA GLU A 309 8.07 27.69 11.79
C GLU A 309 7.66 26.63 12.80
N PRO A 310 7.77 26.91 14.11
CA PRO A 310 7.51 25.90 15.11
C PRO A 310 6.04 25.47 15.08
N ASN A 311 5.09 26.25 14.58
CA ASN A 311 3.66 25.98 14.79
C ASN A 311 3.09 24.76 14.05
N ILE A 312 3.89 24.06 13.25
CA ILE A 312 3.48 22.81 12.60
C ILE A 312 3.85 21.63 13.50
N ALA A 313 2.86 21.22 14.31
CA ALA A 313 3.03 20.24 15.39
C ALA A 313 3.65 18.91 14.92
N VAL A 314 3.31 18.45 13.71
CA VAL A 314 3.78 17.16 13.18
C VAL A 314 5.31 17.06 13.05
N PHE A 315 6.00 18.17 12.76
CA PHE A 315 7.45 18.19 12.54
C PHE A 315 8.27 18.61 13.76
N ARG A 316 7.65 19.18 14.81
CA ARG A 316 8.36 19.52 16.06
C ARG A 316 9.03 18.28 16.68
N THR A 317 8.36 17.12 16.65
CA THR A 317 8.88 15.87 17.22
C THR A 317 9.98 15.21 16.38
N GLU A 318 10.24 15.73 15.18
CA GLU A 318 11.14 15.10 14.19
C GLU A 318 12.57 15.68 14.26
N LEU A 319 12.73 16.91 14.75
CA LEU A 319 14.01 17.65 14.76
C LEU A 319 15.13 16.97 15.57
N ASP A 320 14.80 16.23 16.64
CA ASP A 320 15.79 15.52 17.46
C ASP A 320 16.31 14.24 16.80
N TRP A 321 15.54 13.66 15.87
CA TRP A 321 15.90 12.42 15.20
C TRP A 321 16.77 12.66 13.97
N SER A 322 16.43 13.65 13.13
CA SER A 322 17.22 13.95 11.92
C SER A 322 18.68 14.32 12.27
N ARG A 323 18.93 14.96 13.41
CA ARG A 323 20.29 15.23 13.91
C ARG A 323 21.11 13.95 14.15
N LYS A 324 20.48 12.87 14.63
CA LYS A 324 21.16 11.59 14.92
C LYS A 324 21.42 10.76 13.65
N VAL A 325 20.58 10.90 12.62
CA VAL A 325 20.72 10.18 11.34
C VAL A 325 21.82 10.78 10.47
N VAL A 326 21.89 12.11 10.37
CA VAL A 326 22.93 12.81 9.61
C VAL A 326 24.34 12.41 10.11
N TYR A 327 24.54 12.30 11.42
CA TYR A 327 25.81 11.86 11.98
C TYR A 327 26.17 10.41 11.61
N ARG A 328 25.21 9.51 11.41
CA ARG A 328 25.51 8.11 11.03
C ARG A 328 25.80 7.95 9.54
N ARG A 329 25.10 8.69 8.67
CA ARG A 329 25.33 8.65 7.22
C ARG A 329 26.72 9.17 6.84
N VAL A 330 27.18 10.24 7.48
CA VAL A 330 28.54 10.79 7.29
C VAL A 330 29.64 9.83 7.75
N VAL A 331 29.38 9.00 8.78
CA VAL A 331 30.35 7.98 9.23
C VAL A 331 30.42 6.80 8.26
N GLN A 332 29.31 6.44 7.61
CA GLN A 332 29.23 5.35 6.64
C GLN A 332 29.66 5.78 5.23
N ASN A 333 29.56 7.06 4.90
CA ASN A 333 29.99 7.61 3.61
C ASN A 333 30.71 8.97 3.82
N PRO A 334 32.02 8.96 4.13
CA PRO A 334 32.77 10.16 4.54
C PRO A 334 32.86 11.25 3.46
N GLU A 335 32.54 10.93 2.20
CA GLU A 335 32.48 11.89 1.09
C GLU A 335 31.26 12.83 1.19
N GLU A 336 30.22 12.49 1.96
CA GLU A 336 29.05 13.34 2.21
C GLU A 336 29.26 14.36 3.35
N ALA A 337 30.45 14.39 3.96
CA ALA A 337 30.76 15.36 5.00
C ALA A 337 30.65 16.81 4.45
N PRO A 338 29.95 17.73 5.15
CA PRO A 338 29.97 19.12 4.76
C PRO A 338 31.40 19.62 4.80
N LYS A 339 31.93 20.02 3.63
CA LYS A 339 33.21 20.73 3.55
C LYS A 339 33.02 22.06 4.29
N THR A 340 33.65 22.15 5.47
CA THR A 340 33.66 23.34 6.34
C THR A 340 34.42 24.48 5.72
#